data_AF-A0A925J962-F1
#
_entry.id   AF-A0A925J962-F1
#
_cell.length_a   1.000
_cell.length_b   1.000
_cell.length_c   1.000
_cell.angle_alpha   90.00
_cell.angle_beta   90.00
_cell.angle_gamma   90.00
#
_symmetry.space_group_name_H-M   'P 1'
#
loop_
_entity.id
_entity.type
_entity.pdbx_description
1 polymer ?
#
loop_
_entity_poly.entity_id
_entity_poly.type
_entity_poly.pdbx_seq_one_letter_code
_entity_poly.pdbx_strand_id
1 'polypeptide(L)' 'MPFFKRNTKKTYVEFLNEMRIGHACQSLLRTDKTVLEICYDCGFNTVANFNKQFLKIKRMKPSAYKRTFRE' A
#
# COMPACT_ATOMS: atom_id res chain seq x y z
N MET A 1 -18.65 -17.27 10.52
CA MET A 1 -18.94 -16.09 11.36
C MET A 1 -18.66 -14.79 10.58
N PRO A 2 -19.60 -14.23 9.80
CA PRO A 2 -19.36 -13.02 9.01
C PRO A 2 -19.70 -11.76 9.81
N PHE A 3 -18.84 -11.37 10.76
CA PHE A 3 -19.07 -10.21 11.65
C PHE A 3 -18.68 -8.83 11.08
N PHE A 4 -18.46 -8.70 9.76
CA PHE A 4 -18.05 -7.43 9.14
C PHE A 4 -18.94 -6.98 7.97
N LYS A 5 -20.23 -7.30 8.02
CA LYS A 5 -21.24 -6.66 7.16
C LYS A 5 -22.14 -5.76 7.99
N ARG A 6 -21.67 -4.58 8.36
CA ARG A 6 -22.53 -3.44 8.67
C ARG A 6 -21.76 -2.13 8.48
N ASN A 7 -22.04 -1.46 7.37
CA ASN A 7 -21.85 -0.02 7.12
C ASN A 7 -20.53 0.52 6.54
N THR A 8 -19.65 -0.32 5.98
CA THR A 8 -18.61 0.15 5.04
C THR A 8 -18.74 -0.63 3.74
N LYS A 9 -18.90 0.05 2.60
CA LYS A 9 -18.93 -0.59 1.25
C LYS A 9 -17.57 -1.22 0.85
N LYS A 10 -16.69 -1.51 1.82
CA LYS A 10 -15.34 -2.01 1.63
C LYS A 10 -15.22 -3.36 2.32
N THR A 11 -14.58 -4.31 1.66
CA THR A 11 -14.22 -5.59 2.27
C THR A 11 -13.11 -5.39 3.30
N TYR A 12 -12.98 -6.30 4.28
CA TYR A 12 -11.85 -6.32 5.23
C TYR A 12 -10.49 -6.24 4.51
N VAL A 13 -10.37 -6.94 3.39
CA VAL A 13 -9.16 -6.96 2.56
C VAL A 13 -8.86 -5.58 1.96
N GLU A 14 -9.88 -4.83 1.53
CA GLU A 14 -9.69 -3.47 1.01
C GLU A 14 -9.22 -2.53 2.10
N PHE A 15 -9.82 -2.59 3.29
CA PHE A 15 -9.39 -1.80 4.44
C PHE A 15 -7.93 -2.13 4.84
N LEU A 16 -7.60 -3.42 4.90
CA LEU A 16 -6.24 -3.87 5.19
C LEU A 16 -5.23 -3.37 4.14
N ASN A 17 -5.60 -3.40 2.86
CA ASN A 17 -4.76 -2.87 1.79
C ASN A 17 -4.56 -1.35 1.92
N GLU A 18 -5.59 -0.58 2.29
CA GLU A 18 -5.46 0.86 2.56
C GLU A 18 -4.46 1.14 3.68
N MET A 19 -4.57 0.41 4.80
CA MET A 19 -3.62 0.47 5.91
C MET A 19 -2.19 0.16 5.47
N ARG A 20 -1.99 -0.95 4.74
CA ARG A 20 -0.67 -1.37 4.24
C ARG A 20 -0.06 -0.36 3.27
N ILE A 21 -0.85 0.19 2.35
CA ILE A 21 -0.38 1.24 1.43
C ILE A 21 -0.06 2.54 2.18
N GLY A 22 -0.80 2.87 3.24
CA GLY A 22 -0.46 3.98 4.13
C GLY A 22 0.93 3.82 4.76
N HIS A 23 1.23 2.63 5.29
CA HIS A 23 2.56 2.30 5.82
C HIS A 23 3.65 2.34 4.75
N ALA A 24 3.37 1.82 3.56
CA ALA A 24 4.30 1.86 2.43
C ALA A 24 4.66 3.30 2.04
N CYS A 25 3.68 4.22 2.00
CA CYS A 25 3.94 5.63 1.73
C CYS A 25 4.90 6.24 2.76
N GLN A 26 4.69 6.00 4.06
CA GLN A 26 5.61 6.51 5.09
C GLN A 26 7.02 5.94 4.90
N SER A 27 7.13 4.64 4.62
CA SER A 27 8.42 3.98 4.40
C SER A 27 9.14 4.52 3.15
N LEU A 28 8.41 4.80 2.07
CA LEU A 28 8.99 5.36 0.84
C LEU A 28 9.62 6.74 1.07
N LEU A 29 9.07 7.55 1.97
CA LEU A 29 9.56 8.90 2.26
C LEU A 29 10.64 8.92 3.33
N ARG A 30 10.51 8.06 4.34
CA ARG A 30 11.37 8.08 5.53
C ARG A 30 12.59 7.16 5.45
N THR A 31 12.67 6.28 4.45
CA THR A 31 13.73 5.27 4.37
C THR A 31 14.36 5.19 2.98
N ASP A 32 15.60 4.70 2.92
CA ASP A 32 16.31 4.40 1.68
C ASP A 32 16.00 3.01 1.11
N LYS A 33 15.13 2.24 1.78
CA LYS A 33 14.70 0.92 1.31
C LYS A 33 14.17 0.99 -0.12
N THR A 34 14.44 -0.07 -0.87
CA THR A 34 13.92 -0.28 -2.21
C THR A 34 12.41 -0.51 -2.16
N VAL A 35 11.73 -0.27 -3.29
CA VAL A 35 10.30 -0.55 -3.42
C VAL A 35 9.98 -2.02 -3.15
N LEU A 36 10.92 -2.92 -3.48
CA LEU A 36 10.80 -4.36 -3.26
C LEU A 36 10.80 -4.71 -1.77
N GLU A 37 11.75 -4.17 -1.00
CA GLU A 37 11.81 -4.37 0.45
C GLU A 37 10.56 -3.82 1.13
N ILE A 38 10.14 -2.61 0.77
CA ILE A 38 8.94 -1.97 1.34
C ILE A 38 7.68 -2.79 1.03
N CYS A 39 7.58 -3.39 -0.16
CA CYS A 39 6.48 -4.28 -0.52
C CYS A 39 6.34 -5.45 0.47
N TYR A 40 7.45 -6.15 0.74
CA TYR A 40 7.45 -7.28 1.67
C TYR A 40 7.23 -6.84 3.12
N ASP A 41 7.85 -5.74 3.56
CA ASP A 41 7.66 -5.17 4.91
C ASP A 41 6.20 -4.76 5.17
N CYS A 42 5.47 -4.35 4.13
CA CYS A 42 4.06 -4.00 4.24
C CYS A 42 3.12 -5.21 4.11
N GLY A 43 3.66 -6.44 4.09
CA GLY A 43 2.89 -7.67 4.10
C GLY A 43 2.27 -8.07 2.76
N PHE A 44 2.86 -7.62 1.64
CA PHE A 44 2.49 -8.09 0.31
C PHE A 44 3.39 -9.25 -0.13
N ASN A 45 2.78 -10.34 -0.59
CA ASN A 45 3.51 -11.54 -1.05
C ASN A 45 4.14 -11.34 -2.44
N THR A 46 3.61 -10.41 -3.25
CA THR A 46 4.11 -10.15 -4.60
C THR A 46 4.09 -8.66 -4.92
N VAL A 47 5.14 -8.22 -5.62
CA VAL A 47 5.30 -6.85 -6.11
C VAL A 47 4.19 -6.45 -7.07
N ALA A 48 3.71 -7.39 -7.90
CA ALA A 48 2.62 -7.14 -8.83
C ALA A 48 1.33 -6.73 -8.10
N ASN A 49 0.96 -7.45 -7.02
CA ASN A 49 -0.20 -7.08 -6.21
C ASN A 49 0.02 -5.76 -5.49
N PHE A 50 1.20 -5.55 -4.88
CA PHE A 50 1.55 -4.28 -4.25
C PHE A 50 1.40 -3.09 -5.22
N ASN A 51 2.01 -3.16 -6.40
CA ASN A 51 1.93 -2.11 -7.41
C ASN A 51 0.48 -1.86 -7.86
N LYS A 52 -0.32 -2.92 -8.03
CA LYS A 52 -1.74 -2.80 -8.39
C LYS A 52 -2.53 -2.07 -7.30
N GLN A 53 -2.37 -2.44 -6.03
CA GLN A 53 -3.07 -1.79 -4.92
C GLN A 53 -2.58 -0.36 -4.71
N PHE A 54 -1.27 -0.13 -4.78
CA PHE A 54 -0.68 1.20 -4.67
C PHE A 54 -1.22 2.13 -5.76
N LEU A 55 -1.25 1.67 -7.02
CA LEU A 55 -1.84 2.43 -8.12
C LEU A 55 -3.34 2.66 -7.93
N LYS A 56 -4.10 1.66 -7.46
CA LYS A 56 -5.53 1.80 -7.18
C LYS A 56 -5.80 2.88 -6.13
N ILE A 57 -5.00 2.91 -5.05
CA ILE A 57 -5.23 3.76 -3.87
C ILE A 57 -4.61 5.15 -4.03
N LYS A 58 -3.36 5.24 -4.51
CA LYS A 58 -2.60 6.49 -4.63
C LYS A 58 -2.59 7.08 -6.04
N ARG A 59 -3.13 6.37 -7.03
CA ARG A 59 -3.21 6.80 -8.44
C ARG A 59 -1.84 7.09 -9.09
N MET A 60 -0.77 6.54 -8.52
CA MET A 60 0.57 6.59 -9.08
C MET A 60 1.40 5.37 -8.68
N LYS A 61 2.54 5.17 -9.34
CA LYS A 61 3.47 4.07 -9.02
C LYS A 61 4.28 4.41 -7.75
N PRO A 62 4.67 3.41 -6.93
CA PRO A 62 5.45 3.65 -5.71
C PRO A 62 6.77 4.40 -5.95
N SER A 63 7.48 4.09 -7.04
CA SER A 63 8.74 4.76 -7.41
C SER A 63 8.52 6.22 -7.81
N ALA A 64 7.42 6.52 -8.51
CA ALA A 64 7.03 7.88 -8.82
C ALA A 64 6.66 8.64 -7.53
N TYR A 65 5.90 8.02 -6.64
CA TYR A 65 5.57 8.58 -5.33
C TYR A 65 6.82 8.95 -4.52
N LYS A 66 7.79 8.02 -4.42
CA LYS A 66 9.07 8.28 -3.74
C LYS A 66 9.81 9.48 -4.34
N ARG A 67 9.85 9.60 -5.68
CA ARG A 67 10.53 10.71 -6.35
C ARG A 67 9.80 12.06 -6.19
N THR A 68 8.47 12.05 -6.24
CA THR A 68 7.66 13.29 -6.20
C THR A 68 7.57 13.90 -4.81
N PHE A 69 7.67 13.11 -3.74
CA PHE A 69 7.37 13.58 -2.38
C PHE A 69 8.57 13.55 -1.42
N ARG A 70 9.76 13.13 -1.88
CA ARG A 70 11.00 13.06 -1.08
C ARG A 70 11.96 14.21 -1.41
N GLU A 71 11.43 15.34 -1.85
CA GLU A 71 12.20 16.59 -2.03
C GLU A 71 12.54 17.22 -0.68
#